data_AF-A0A540V9V4-F1
#
_entry.id   AF-A0A540V9V4-F1
#
_cell.length_a   1.000
_cell.length_b   1.000
_cell.length_c   1.000
_cell.angle_alpha   90.00
_cell.angle_beta   90.00
_cell.angle_gamma   90.00
#
_symmetry.space_group_name_H-M   'P 1'
#
loop_
_entity.id
_entity.type
_entity.pdbx_description
1 polymer ?
#
loop_
_entity_poly.entity_id
_entity_poly.type
_entity_poly.pdbx_seq_one_letter_code
_entity_poly.pdbx_strand_id
1 'polypeptide(L)'
;MPQQTSSFWAADLLAFIQPQASAFWLLAALATLPFLPWLERRSPPGWRGWIRPAHHLLIPYAGLLLGGLSPRLMGLSELDWATSLGFGLLFIFVVGVLLVAARITLEAGHPSDGRQPSRSGRPTPLEDAAAGQGEWHRLGRPFLDSGYEEFYRVFLRGGLWELLLRWPTPVQLPGYWAIWLAALLVLPEILWRRWSASQKLLDGVILLTTSILFFYTRNFWLCWILHGAIRLIFAPLAAEPVEGGHEPTRRRTA
;
A
#
# COMPACT_ATOMS: atom_id res chain seq x y z
N MET A 1 19.99 -7.17 49.42
CA MET A 1 20.72 -7.96 48.41
C MET A 1 20.01 -7.84 47.06
N PRO A 2 20.54 -7.05 46.10
CA PRO A 2 20.04 -7.02 44.72
C PRO A 2 21.18 -7.32 43.72
N GLN A 3 21.34 -8.56 43.28
CA GLN A 3 22.34 -8.94 42.25
C GLN A 3 21.77 -9.89 41.18
N GLN A 4 20.47 -9.80 40.90
CA GLN A 4 19.80 -10.70 39.95
C GLN A 4 19.01 -9.95 38.85
N THR A 5 19.52 -8.81 38.39
CA THR A 5 18.88 -8.04 37.31
C THR A 5 19.64 -8.12 35.98
N SER A 6 20.92 -8.48 35.95
CA SER A 6 21.72 -8.45 34.71
C SER A 6 21.53 -9.66 33.80
N SER A 7 21.23 -10.86 34.34
CA SER A 7 21.01 -12.07 33.53
C SER A 7 19.64 -12.09 32.83
N PHE A 8 18.67 -11.31 33.32
CA PHE A 8 17.32 -11.24 32.77
C PHE A 8 17.32 -10.60 31.37
N TRP A 9 18.05 -9.48 31.20
CA TRP A 9 18.08 -8.74 29.93
C TRP A 9 18.72 -9.51 28.77
N ALA A 10 19.74 -10.35 29.03
CA ALA A 10 20.45 -11.07 27.99
C ALA A 10 19.60 -12.19 27.37
N ALA A 11 18.83 -12.93 28.20
CA ALA A 11 17.96 -14.00 27.74
C ALA A 11 16.78 -13.44 26.91
N ASP A 12 16.19 -12.35 27.37
CA ASP A 12 15.07 -11.70 26.67
C ASP A 12 15.50 -11.10 25.33
N LEU A 13 16.68 -10.46 25.27
CA LEU A 13 17.24 -9.95 24.01
C LEU A 13 17.46 -11.07 22.99
N LEU A 14 17.97 -12.22 23.42
CA LEU A 14 18.15 -13.37 22.53
C LEU A 14 16.82 -13.91 22.02
N ALA A 15 15.77 -13.91 22.84
CA ALA A 15 14.43 -14.33 22.43
C ALA A 15 13.84 -13.40 21.34
N PHE A 16 14.14 -12.09 21.36
CA PHE A 16 13.66 -11.14 20.35
C PHE A 16 14.36 -11.27 18.99
N ILE A 17 15.57 -11.85 18.94
CA ILE A 17 16.37 -12.00 17.71
C ILE A 17 16.06 -13.34 17.00
N GLN A 18 15.31 -14.23 17.65
CA GLN A 18 14.92 -15.51 17.04
C GLN A 18 14.01 -15.29 15.82
N PRO A 19 14.23 -16.02 14.70
CA PRO A 19 13.35 -15.95 13.53
C PRO A 19 11.89 -16.30 13.81
N GLN A 20 11.58 -16.98 14.91
CA GLN A 20 10.22 -17.29 15.35
C GLN A 20 9.57 -16.13 16.14
N ALA A 21 10.28 -15.03 16.40
CA ALA A 21 9.73 -13.85 17.06
C ALA A 21 9.27 -12.82 16.03
N SER A 22 8.07 -12.26 16.23
CA SER A 22 7.53 -11.18 15.39
C SER A 22 8.41 -9.93 15.40
N ALA A 23 9.06 -9.66 16.55
CA ALA A 23 10.00 -8.56 16.71
C ALA A 23 11.18 -8.61 15.73
N PHE A 24 11.73 -9.80 15.47
CA PHE A 24 12.82 -9.99 14.52
C PHE A 24 12.41 -9.49 13.12
N TRP A 25 11.23 -9.88 12.64
CA TRP A 25 10.73 -9.48 11.32
C TRP A 25 10.39 -8.01 11.24
N LEU A 26 9.79 -7.44 12.29
CA LEU A 26 9.53 -5.99 12.38
C LEU A 26 10.84 -5.20 12.31
N LEU A 27 11.85 -5.61 13.08
CA LEU A 27 13.17 -4.96 13.06
C LEU A 27 13.83 -5.10 11.69
N ALA A 28 13.77 -6.28 11.06
CA ALA A 28 14.31 -6.49 9.72
C ALA A 28 13.62 -5.58 8.67
N ALA A 29 12.29 -5.49 8.72
CA ALA A 29 11.51 -4.61 7.86
C ALA A 29 11.90 -3.14 8.03
N LEU A 30 11.91 -2.65 9.28
CA LEU A 30 12.23 -1.25 9.59
C LEU A 30 13.70 -0.91 9.29
N ALA A 31 14.63 -1.82 9.60
CA ALA A 31 16.05 -1.62 9.33
C ALA A 31 16.35 -1.55 7.83
N THR A 32 15.58 -2.25 6.98
CA THR A 32 15.80 -2.27 5.52
C THR A 32 15.17 -1.09 4.78
N LEU A 33 14.13 -0.46 5.33
CA LEU A 33 13.47 0.73 4.74
C LEU A 33 14.43 1.85 4.29
N PRO A 34 15.38 2.35 5.13
CA PRO A 34 16.27 3.43 4.73
C PRO A 34 17.23 3.05 3.58
N PHE A 35 17.45 1.75 3.36
CA PHE A 35 18.30 1.26 2.27
C PHE A 35 17.56 1.16 0.93
N LEU A 36 16.22 1.14 0.92
CA LEU A 36 15.44 1.04 -0.32
C LEU A 36 15.77 2.13 -1.34
N PRO A 37 15.82 3.43 -1.00
CA PRO A 37 16.14 4.47 -1.98
C PRO A 37 17.57 4.39 -2.51
N TRP A 38 18.49 3.80 -1.74
CA TRP A 38 19.86 3.55 -2.19
C TRP A 38 19.91 2.38 -3.17
N LEU A 39 19.20 1.29 -2.85
CA LEU A 39 19.10 0.11 -3.70
C LEU A 39 18.46 0.45 -5.04
N GLU A 40 17.34 1.18 -5.03
CA GLU A 40 16.66 1.67 -6.24
C GLU A 40 17.57 2.47 -7.17
N ARG A 41 18.45 3.32 -6.61
CA ARG A 41 19.39 4.12 -7.41
C ARG A 41 20.49 3.28 -8.04
N ARG A 42 20.96 2.24 -7.33
CA ARG A 42 22.03 1.35 -7.77
C ARG A 42 21.54 0.28 -8.75
N SER A 43 20.26 -0.10 -8.70
CA SER A 43 19.71 -1.17 -9.52
C SER A 43 19.46 -0.79 -10.98
N PRO A 44 19.57 -1.77 -11.92
CA PRO A 44 19.23 -1.58 -13.33
C PRO A 44 17.79 -1.11 -13.52
N PRO A 45 17.46 -0.36 -14.59
CA PRO A 45 16.13 0.21 -14.82
C PRO A 45 14.97 -0.78 -14.70
N GLY A 46 15.15 -2.01 -15.21
CA GLY A 46 14.13 -3.06 -15.16
C GLY A 46 13.82 -3.57 -13.75
N TRP A 47 14.75 -3.45 -12.80
CA TRP A 47 14.59 -3.93 -11.42
C TRP A 47 13.98 -2.88 -10.48
N ARG A 48 14.10 -1.60 -10.80
CA ARG A 48 13.67 -0.51 -9.90
C ARG A 48 12.20 -0.61 -9.51
N GLY A 49 11.35 -1.04 -10.43
CA GLY A 49 9.92 -1.24 -10.18
C GLY A 49 9.59 -2.42 -9.27
N TRP A 50 10.51 -3.35 -9.08
CA TRP A 50 10.28 -4.59 -8.30
C TRP A 50 10.84 -4.55 -6.89
N ILE A 51 11.79 -3.65 -6.60
CA ILE A 51 12.48 -3.60 -5.30
C ILE A 51 11.52 -3.38 -4.14
N ARG A 52 10.62 -2.39 -4.25
CA ARG A 52 9.62 -2.10 -3.21
C ARG A 52 8.58 -3.22 -3.08
N PRO A 53 7.91 -3.68 -4.15
CA PRO A 53 7.01 -4.82 -4.05
C PRO A 53 7.66 -6.05 -3.43
N ALA A 54 8.90 -6.36 -3.83
CA ALA A 54 9.65 -7.47 -3.28
C ALA A 54 9.93 -7.29 -1.78
N HIS A 55 10.35 -6.10 -1.34
CA HIS A 55 10.54 -5.81 0.09
C HIS A 55 9.23 -5.97 0.89
N HIS A 56 8.14 -5.35 0.40
CA HIS A 56 6.83 -5.39 1.03
C HIS A 56 6.23 -6.79 1.10
N LEU A 57 6.58 -7.68 0.16
CA LEU A 57 6.06 -9.04 0.11
C LEU A 57 6.98 -10.04 0.82
N LEU A 58 8.28 -10.04 0.54
CA LEU A 58 9.21 -11.08 0.95
C LEU A 58 9.44 -11.11 2.46
N ILE A 59 9.62 -9.95 3.10
CA ILE A 59 9.90 -9.91 4.55
C ILE A 59 8.69 -10.44 5.34
N PRO A 60 7.46 -9.95 5.12
CA PRO A 60 6.31 -10.51 5.82
C PRO A 60 6.03 -11.97 5.48
N TYR A 61 6.20 -12.35 4.22
CA TYR A 61 5.96 -13.73 3.78
C TYR A 61 6.94 -14.71 4.41
N ALA A 62 8.23 -14.36 4.49
CA ALA A 62 9.23 -15.15 5.18
C ALA A 62 8.90 -15.29 6.68
N GLY A 63 8.43 -14.22 7.32
CA GLY A 63 7.97 -14.28 8.72
C GLY A 63 6.77 -15.19 8.94
N LEU A 64 5.82 -15.25 8.00
CA LEU A 64 4.71 -16.20 8.04
C LEU A 64 5.20 -17.64 7.88
N LEU A 65 6.06 -17.90 6.90
CA LEU A 65 6.59 -19.25 6.63
C LEU A 65 7.40 -19.82 7.81
N LEU A 66 8.15 -18.95 8.50
CA LEU A 66 8.98 -19.34 9.65
C LEU A 66 8.22 -19.30 10.98
N GLY A 67 6.91 -19.02 10.97
CA GLY A 67 6.05 -18.99 12.15
C GLY A 67 6.29 -17.81 13.09
N GLY A 68 7.03 -16.79 12.63
CA GLY A 68 7.25 -15.55 13.38
C GLY A 68 6.08 -14.59 13.35
N LEU A 69 5.06 -14.86 12.52
CA LEU A 69 3.86 -14.05 12.36
C LEU A 69 2.61 -14.93 12.30
N SER A 70 1.52 -14.45 12.89
CA SER A 70 0.23 -15.10 12.92
C SER A 70 -0.61 -14.68 11.71
N PRO A 71 -0.99 -15.63 10.83
CA PRO A 71 -1.89 -15.35 9.71
C PRO A 71 -3.25 -14.80 10.18
N ARG A 72 -3.70 -15.17 11.38
CA ARG A 72 -4.95 -14.67 11.98
C ARG A 72 -4.86 -13.19 12.32
N LEU A 73 -3.77 -12.74 12.94
CA LEU A 73 -3.60 -11.32 13.30
C LEU A 73 -3.34 -10.44 12.08
N MET A 74 -2.88 -11.03 10.99
CA MET A 74 -2.81 -10.37 9.68
C MET A 74 -4.15 -10.41 8.91
N GLY A 75 -5.21 -11.00 9.47
CA GLY A 75 -6.50 -11.06 8.80
C GLY A 75 -6.54 -11.90 7.54
N LEU A 76 -5.70 -12.94 7.49
CA LEU A 76 -5.60 -13.90 6.37
C LEU A 76 -6.36 -15.20 6.65
N SER A 77 -6.70 -15.50 7.91
CA SER A 77 -7.33 -16.75 8.35
C SER A 77 -8.30 -16.53 9.51
N GLU A 78 -9.17 -17.51 9.77
CA GLU A 78 -10.23 -17.45 10.81
C GLU A 78 -11.16 -16.23 10.69
N LEU A 79 -11.45 -15.83 9.45
CA LEU A 79 -12.31 -14.69 9.16
C LEU A 79 -13.78 -15.10 9.33
N ASP A 80 -14.50 -14.40 10.21
CA ASP A 80 -15.96 -14.39 10.17
C ASP A 80 -16.39 -13.55 8.97
N TRP A 81 -16.48 -14.20 7.80
CA TRP A 81 -16.86 -13.56 6.56
C TRP A 81 -18.22 -12.90 6.64
N ALA A 82 -19.20 -13.48 7.34
CA ALA A 82 -20.54 -12.92 7.42
C ALA A 82 -20.53 -11.56 8.14
N THR A 83 -19.91 -11.49 9.30
CA THR A 83 -19.82 -10.26 10.10
C THR A 83 -18.89 -9.22 9.44
N SER A 84 -17.74 -9.67 8.93
CA SER A 84 -16.76 -8.76 8.31
C SER A 84 -17.23 -8.19 6.98
N LEU A 85 -17.94 -8.96 6.15
CA LEU A 85 -18.49 -8.49 4.87
C LEU A 85 -19.58 -7.45 5.07
N GLY A 86 -20.53 -7.67 5.99
CA GLY A 86 -21.63 -6.73 6.21
C GLY A 86 -21.14 -5.32 6.57
N PHE A 87 -20.31 -5.22 7.61
CA PHE A 87 -19.74 -3.94 8.03
C PHE A 87 -18.74 -3.38 7.02
N GLY A 88 -17.86 -4.24 6.50
CA GLY A 88 -16.79 -3.82 5.61
C GLY A 88 -17.29 -3.34 4.25
N LEU A 89 -18.28 -4.01 3.64
CA LEU A 89 -18.88 -3.55 2.39
C LEU A 89 -19.63 -2.23 2.56
N LEU A 90 -20.36 -2.07 3.67
CA LEU A 90 -21.00 -0.78 3.99
C LEU A 90 -19.95 0.34 4.12
N PHE A 91 -18.85 0.08 4.82
CA PHE A 91 -17.76 1.05 4.97
C PHE A 91 -17.12 1.39 3.62
N ILE A 92 -16.78 0.37 2.81
CA ILE A 92 -16.22 0.56 1.46
C ILE A 92 -17.17 1.38 0.59
N PHE A 93 -18.46 1.08 0.63
CA PHE A 93 -19.48 1.80 -0.13
C PHE A 93 -19.56 3.27 0.28
N VAL A 94 -19.66 3.56 1.58
CA VAL A 94 -19.73 4.93 2.11
C VAL A 94 -18.48 5.72 1.74
N VAL A 95 -17.29 5.14 1.96
CA VAL A 95 -16.02 5.79 1.59
C VAL A 95 -15.93 5.99 0.08
N GLY A 96 -16.32 5.00 -0.72
CA GLY A 96 -16.35 5.09 -2.18
C GLY A 96 -17.23 6.23 -2.68
N VAL A 97 -18.46 6.34 -2.16
CA VAL A 97 -19.39 7.43 -2.51
C VAL A 97 -18.79 8.79 -2.15
N LEU A 98 -18.22 8.93 -0.95
CA LEU A 98 -17.59 10.19 -0.52
C LEU A 98 -16.41 10.57 -1.41
N LEU A 99 -15.60 9.60 -1.83
CA LEU A 99 -14.44 9.83 -2.69
C LEU A 99 -14.82 10.17 -4.12
N VAL A 100 -15.86 9.52 -4.67
CA VAL A 100 -16.41 9.88 -5.98
C VAL A 100 -16.98 11.30 -5.94
N ALA A 101 -17.73 11.64 -4.89
CA ALA A 101 -18.24 13.00 -4.70
C ALA A 101 -17.10 14.03 -4.60
N ALA A 102 -16.05 13.73 -3.81
CA ALA A 102 -14.87 14.57 -3.71
C ALA A 102 -14.12 14.72 -5.04
N ARG A 103 -14.04 13.65 -5.84
CA ARG A 103 -13.44 13.72 -7.18
C ARG A 103 -14.23 14.64 -8.10
N ILE A 104 -15.55 14.51 -8.13
CA ILE A 104 -16.43 15.35 -8.94
C ILE A 104 -16.30 16.83 -8.57
N THR A 105 -16.23 17.16 -7.28
CA THR A 105 -16.07 18.56 -6.84
C THR A 105 -14.70 19.14 -7.17
N LEU A 106 -13.63 18.33 -7.12
CA LEU A 106 -12.30 18.76 -7.54
C LEU A 106 -12.22 18.99 -9.05
N GLU A 107 -12.86 18.15 -9.86
CA GLU A 107 -12.92 18.31 -11.32
C GLU A 107 -13.81 19.50 -11.73
N ALA A 108 -14.93 19.74 -11.05
CA ALA A 108 -15.82 20.87 -11.31
C ALA A 108 -15.17 22.25 -11.06
N GLY A 109 -14.14 22.31 -10.20
CA GLY A 109 -13.37 23.53 -9.92
C GLY A 109 -12.36 23.91 -11.01
N HIS A 110 -12.08 23.02 -11.95
CA HIS A 110 -11.27 23.31 -13.14
C HIS A 110 -12.20 23.41 -14.36
N PRO A 111 -12.67 24.62 -14.73
CA PRO A 111 -13.37 24.80 -16.00
C PRO A 111 -12.44 24.32 -17.10
N SER A 112 -12.84 23.22 -17.73
CA SER A 112 -12.11 22.63 -18.83
C SER A 112 -12.17 23.62 -19.99
N ASP A 113 -11.05 24.28 -20.30
CA ASP A 113 -10.90 25.01 -21.54
C ASP A 113 -11.20 24.04 -22.70
N GLY A 114 -12.35 24.24 -23.33
CA GLY A 114 -13.02 23.30 -24.22
C GLY A 114 -12.32 23.01 -25.54
N ARG A 115 -11.12 22.44 -25.51
CA ARG A 115 -10.51 21.77 -26.68
C ARG A 115 -10.62 20.27 -26.51
N GLN A 116 -11.81 19.74 -26.80
CA GLN A 116 -11.94 18.36 -27.28
C GLN A 116 -11.46 18.33 -28.74
N PRO A 117 -10.41 17.56 -29.08
CA PRO A 117 -10.18 17.19 -30.46
C PRO A 117 -11.21 16.13 -30.85
N SER A 118 -12.16 16.52 -31.70
CA SER A 118 -13.10 15.62 -32.37
C SER A 118 -12.33 14.55 -33.16
N ARG A 119 -12.17 13.35 -32.59
CA ARG A 119 -11.54 12.21 -33.27
C ARG A 119 -12.62 11.40 -33.98
N SER A 120 -12.91 11.77 -35.23
CA SER A 120 -13.71 10.96 -36.16
C SER A 120 -12.81 9.93 -36.85
N GLY A 121 -12.31 8.95 -36.11
CA GLY A 121 -11.56 7.82 -36.64
C GLY A 121 -12.24 6.53 -36.20
N ARG A 122 -12.78 5.76 -37.15
CA ARG A 122 -13.45 4.48 -36.87
C ARG A 122 -12.38 3.49 -36.37
N PRO A 123 -12.50 2.94 -35.15
CA PRO A 123 -11.54 1.98 -34.63
C PRO A 123 -11.50 0.73 -35.51
N THR A 124 -10.32 0.20 -35.76
CA THR A 124 -10.18 -1.09 -36.44
C THR A 124 -10.25 -2.23 -35.41
N PRO A 125 -10.90 -3.37 -35.72
CA PRO A 125 -11.13 -4.45 -34.74
C PRO A 125 -9.87 -5.07 -34.12
N LEU A 126 -8.70 -4.88 -34.74
CA LEU A 126 -7.40 -5.36 -34.23
C LEU A 126 -6.77 -4.39 -33.23
N GLU A 127 -7.02 -3.09 -33.35
CA GLU A 127 -6.60 -2.09 -32.36
C GLU A 127 -7.42 -2.23 -31.07
N ASP A 128 -8.70 -2.58 -31.17
CA ASP A 128 -9.58 -2.77 -30.00
C ASP A 128 -9.12 -3.93 -29.10
N ALA A 129 -8.59 -5.02 -29.68
CA ALA A 129 -8.07 -6.17 -28.92
C ALA A 129 -6.73 -5.87 -28.23
N ALA A 130 -5.83 -5.13 -28.89
CA ALA A 130 -4.56 -4.69 -28.31
C ALA A 130 -4.76 -3.58 -27.26
N ALA A 131 -5.73 -2.68 -27.48
CA ALA A 131 -6.13 -1.64 -26.54
C ALA A 131 -6.67 -2.25 -25.23
N GLY A 132 -7.50 -3.30 -25.32
CA GLY A 132 -8.02 -4.00 -24.15
C GLY A 132 -6.91 -4.61 -23.27
N GLN A 133 -5.88 -5.22 -23.86
CA GLN A 133 -4.74 -5.78 -23.11
C GLN A 133 -3.89 -4.71 -22.42
N GLY A 134 -3.71 -3.55 -23.07
CA GLY A 134 -3.02 -2.40 -22.50
C GLY A 134 -3.78 -1.78 -21.33
N GLU A 135 -5.11 -1.73 -21.41
CA GLU A 135 -5.97 -1.16 -20.38
C GLU A 135 -5.98 -2.00 -19.09
N TRP A 136 -6.06 -3.33 -19.21
CA TRP A 136 -5.94 -4.24 -18.06
C TRP A 136 -4.59 -4.12 -17.35
N HIS A 137 -3.49 -3.97 -18.09
CA HIS A 137 -2.18 -3.73 -17.48
C HIS A 137 -2.13 -2.37 -16.77
N ARG A 138 -2.80 -1.36 -17.34
CA ARG A 138 -2.83 0.01 -16.80
C ARG A 138 -3.62 0.11 -15.50
N LEU A 139 -4.75 -0.57 -15.40
CA LEU A 139 -5.62 -0.60 -14.22
C LEU A 139 -5.21 -1.68 -13.21
N GLY A 140 -4.79 -2.83 -13.69
CA GLY A 140 -4.40 -3.97 -12.86
C GLY A 140 -3.14 -3.70 -12.05
N ARG A 141 -2.17 -2.98 -12.61
CA ARG A 141 -0.91 -2.70 -11.91
C ARG A 141 -1.09 -1.87 -10.63
N PRO A 142 -1.76 -0.69 -10.64
CA PRO A 142 -2.05 0.06 -9.40
C PRO A 142 -2.82 -0.76 -8.35
N PHE A 143 -3.75 -1.60 -8.79
CA PHE A 143 -4.51 -2.47 -7.89
C PHE A 143 -3.61 -3.54 -7.23
N LEU A 144 -2.73 -4.17 -8.01
CA LEU A 144 -1.74 -5.13 -7.48
C LEU A 144 -0.73 -4.44 -6.54
N ASP A 145 -0.23 -3.26 -6.93
CA ASP A 145 0.69 -2.47 -6.10
C ASP A 145 0.05 -2.13 -4.75
N SER A 146 -1.24 -1.80 -4.74
CA SER A 146 -2.03 -1.59 -3.51
C SER A 146 -2.07 -2.82 -2.62
N GLY A 147 -2.07 -4.02 -3.21
CA GLY A 147 -2.07 -5.30 -2.50
C GLY A 147 -0.76 -5.56 -1.77
N TYR A 148 0.38 -5.34 -2.44
CA TYR A 148 1.69 -5.48 -1.79
C TYR A 148 1.87 -4.46 -0.67
N GLU A 149 1.48 -3.19 -0.90
CA GLU A 149 1.53 -2.16 0.13
C GLU A 149 0.63 -2.48 1.33
N GLU A 150 -0.60 -2.94 1.08
CA GLU A 150 -1.51 -3.29 2.16
C GLU A 150 -1.00 -4.51 2.92
N PHE A 151 -0.48 -5.54 2.24
CA PHE A 151 0.10 -6.72 2.87
C PHE A 151 1.21 -6.36 3.87
N TYR A 152 2.10 -5.45 3.48
CA TYR A 152 3.13 -4.90 4.36
C TYR A 152 2.55 -4.12 5.55
N ARG A 153 1.52 -3.29 5.31
CA ARG A 153 0.85 -2.54 6.40
C ARG A 153 0.18 -3.49 7.39
N VAL A 154 -0.49 -4.53 6.92
CA VAL A 154 -1.16 -5.50 7.80
C VAL A 154 -0.14 -6.35 8.55
N PHE A 155 1.02 -6.63 7.94
CA PHE A 155 2.16 -7.20 8.64
C PHE A 155 2.63 -6.35 9.80
N LEU A 156 2.80 -5.03 9.61
CA LEU A 156 3.19 -4.14 10.71
C LEU A 156 2.14 -4.16 11.83
N ARG A 157 0.85 -4.12 11.48
CA ARG A 157 -0.26 -4.21 12.45
C ARG A 157 -0.24 -5.53 13.21
N GLY A 158 -0.17 -6.67 12.51
CA GLY A 158 -0.18 -8.01 13.11
C GLY A 158 1.07 -8.28 13.95
N GLY A 159 2.25 -7.94 13.43
CA GLY A 159 3.52 -8.08 14.15
C GLY A 159 3.56 -7.23 15.42
N LEU A 160 3.14 -5.96 15.35
CA LEU A 160 3.07 -5.09 16.54
C LEU A 160 2.03 -5.60 17.52
N TRP A 161 0.91 -6.15 17.06
CA TRP A 161 -0.09 -6.76 17.94
C TRP A 161 0.53 -7.92 18.72
N GLU A 162 1.22 -8.83 18.05
CA GLU A 162 1.93 -9.92 18.74
C GLU A 162 2.95 -9.43 19.75
N LEU A 163 3.72 -8.39 19.37
CA LEU A 163 4.72 -7.80 20.25
C LEU A 163 4.06 -7.24 21.52
N LEU A 164 2.95 -6.51 21.37
CA LEU A 164 2.21 -5.94 22.50
C LEU A 164 1.55 -7.02 23.37
N LEU A 165 1.13 -8.15 22.80
CA LEU A 165 0.60 -9.29 23.57
C LEU A 165 1.65 -9.99 24.42
N ARG A 166 2.92 -9.99 23.98
CA ARG A 166 4.05 -10.58 24.71
C ARG A 166 4.75 -9.57 25.63
N TRP A 167 4.25 -8.33 25.70
CA TRP A 167 4.86 -7.29 26.52
C TRP A 167 4.73 -7.64 28.01
N PRO A 168 5.78 -7.44 28.84
CA PRO A 168 5.78 -7.87 30.25
C PRO A 168 4.63 -7.27 31.07
N THR A 169 4.28 -6.02 30.76
CA THR A 169 3.10 -5.35 31.31
C THR A 169 1.99 -5.38 30.26
N PRO A 170 0.86 -6.05 30.54
CA PRO A 170 -0.21 -6.19 29.56
C PRO A 170 -0.74 -4.81 29.15
N VAL A 171 -0.62 -4.51 27.87
CA VAL A 171 -1.13 -3.26 27.31
C VAL A 171 -2.64 -3.37 27.17
N GLN A 172 -3.37 -2.36 27.65
CA GLN A 172 -4.82 -2.30 27.46
C GLN A 172 -5.12 -2.13 25.97
N LEU A 173 -5.99 -2.98 25.41
CA LEU A 173 -6.39 -2.94 24.00
C LEU A 173 -5.20 -3.04 23.02
N PRO A 174 -4.42 -4.14 23.03
CA PRO A 174 -3.20 -4.26 22.23
C PRO A 174 -3.45 -4.09 20.73
N GLY A 175 -4.60 -4.55 20.22
CA GLY A 175 -4.97 -4.37 18.82
C GLY A 175 -5.19 -2.91 18.41
N TYR A 176 -5.80 -2.11 19.30
CA TYR A 176 -5.99 -0.67 19.06
C TYR A 176 -4.62 0.01 18.90
N TRP A 177 -3.71 -0.20 19.85
CA TRP A 177 -2.37 0.39 19.82
C TRP A 177 -1.55 -0.10 18.64
N ALA A 178 -1.58 -1.40 18.34
CA ALA A 178 -0.85 -1.97 17.21
C ALA A 178 -1.21 -1.29 15.88
N ILE A 179 -2.50 -1.00 15.67
CA ILE A 179 -2.98 -0.39 14.44
C ILE A 179 -2.48 1.05 14.28
N TRP A 180 -2.57 1.85 15.35
CA TRP A 180 -2.13 3.23 15.31
C TRP A 180 -0.60 3.37 15.31
N LEU A 181 0.12 2.49 16.01
CA LEU A 181 1.58 2.44 15.96
C LEU A 181 2.06 2.03 14.56
N ALA A 182 1.43 1.05 13.92
CA ALA A 182 1.75 0.68 12.55
C ALA A 182 1.52 1.86 11.59
N ALA A 183 0.41 2.58 11.72
CA ALA A 183 0.14 3.77 10.92
C ALA A 183 1.21 4.86 11.15
N LEU A 184 1.62 5.08 12.41
CA LEU A 184 2.68 6.02 12.75
C LEU A 184 4.04 5.63 12.14
N LEU A 185 4.36 4.33 12.06
CA LEU A 185 5.59 3.84 11.42
C LEU A 185 5.58 4.01 9.89
N VAL A 186 4.41 3.91 9.25
CA VAL A 186 4.27 4.09 7.80
C VAL A 186 4.29 5.57 7.40
N LEU A 187 3.84 6.46 8.28
CA LEU A 187 3.71 7.89 7.98
C LEU A 187 5.03 8.55 7.52
N PRO A 188 6.19 8.35 8.18
CA PRO A 188 7.47 8.85 7.69
C PRO A 188 7.80 8.41 6.26
N GLU A 189 7.45 7.17 5.89
CA GLU A 189 7.68 6.66 4.55
C GLU A 189 6.86 7.44 3.50
N ILE A 190 5.59 7.71 3.80
CA ILE A 190 4.71 8.54 2.94
C ILE A 190 5.28 9.95 2.78
N LEU A 191 5.75 10.55 3.90
CA LEU A 191 6.29 11.90 3.90
C LEU A 191 7.63 12.01 3.15
N TRP A 192 8.45 10.96 3.18
CA TRP A 192 9.77 10.93 2.54
C TRP A 192 9.71 10.72 1.02
N ARG A 193 8.63 10.12 0.49
CA ARG A 193 8.46 9.92 -0.95
C ARG A 193 8.39 11.27 -1.68
N ARG A 194 9.06 11.35 -2.84
CA ARG A 194 9.10 12.55 -3.71
C ARG A 194 7.80 12.69 -4.51
N TRP A 195 6.69 12.85 -3.80
CA TRP A 195 5.34 12.96 -4.34
C TRP A 195 4.75 14.36 -4.12
N SER A 196 3.73 14.71 -4.89
CA SER A 196 2.97 15.94 -4.68
C SER A 196 2.24 15.93 -3.34
N ALA A 197 1.88 17.10 -2.81
CA ALA A 197 1.12 17.20 -1.56
C ALA A 197 -0.23 16.46 -1.65
N SER A 198 -0.90 16.51 -2.80
CA SER A 198 -2.17 15.79 -3.04
C SER A 198 -1.99 14.27 -3.00
N GLN A 199 -0.92 13.73 -3.57
CA GLN A 199 -0.60 12.31 -3.50
C GLN A 199 -0.31 11.86 -2.07
N LYS A 200 0.44 12.66 -1.30
CA LYS A 200 0.69 12.38 0.12
C LYS A 200 -0.59 12.41 0.96
N LEU A 201 -1.48 13.36 0.69
CA LEU A 201 -2.78 13.44 1.35
C LEU A 201 -3.64 12.21 1.04
N LEU A 202 -3.70 11.81 -0.23
CA LEU A 202 -4.42 10.60 -0.65
C LEU A 202 -3.89 9.36 0.05
N ASP A 203 -2.57 9.18 0.10
CA ASP A 203 -1.94 8.07 0.81
C ASP A 203 -2.22 8.11 2.32
N GLY A 204 -2.28 9.30 2.92
CA GLY A 204 -2.72 9.47 4.31
C GLY A 204 -4.17 9.05 4.53
N VAL A 205 -5.08 9.41 3.61
CA VAL A 205 -6.50 8.99 3.65
C VAL A 205 -6.62 7.47 3.49
N ILE A 206 -5.88 6.87 2.57
CA ILE A 206 -5.82 5.41 2.40
C ILE A 206 -5.34 4.77 3.70
N LEU A 207 -4.22 5.25 4.26
CA LEU A 207 -3.66 4.70 5.49
C LEU A 207 -4.66 4.77 6.66
N LEU A 208 -5.35 5.89 6.82
CA LEU A 208 -6.36 6.09 7.86
C LEU A 208 -7.55 5.15 7.66
N THR A 209 -8.14 5.15 6.46
CA THR A 209 -9.35 4.37 6.15
C THR A 209 -9.09 2.86 6.20
N THR A 210 -7.97 2.36 5.65
CA THR A 210 -7.65 0.93 5.75
C THR A 210 -7.29 0.52 7.17
N SER A 211 -6.72 1.41 7.99
CA SER A 211 -6.46 1.13 9.42
C SER A 211 -7.76 1.03 10.22
N ILE A 212 -8.72 1.94 10.00
CA ILE A 212 -10.05 1.88 10.62
C ILE A 212 -10.79 0.60 10.17
N LEU A 213 -10.81 0.33 8.87
CA LEU A 213 -11.45 -0.88 8.34
C LEU A 213 -10.82 -2.15 8.92
N PHE A 214 -9.49 -2.20 9.02
CA PHE A 214 -8.78 -3.33 9.60
C PHE A 214 -9.07 -3.49 11.09
N PHE A 215 -9.19 -2.39 11.85
CA PHE A 215 -9.55 -2.43 13.28
C PHE A 215 -10.85 -3.17 13.53
N TYR A 216 -11.89 -2.88 12.72
CA TYR A 216 -13.21 -3.48 12.90
C TYR A 216 -13.34 -4.87 12.28
N THR A 217 -12.77 -5.09 11.10
CA THR A 217 -13.02 -6.31 10.32
C THR A 217 -11.91 -7.35 10.46
N ARG A 218 -10.69 -6.91 10.80
CA ARG A 218 -9.45 -7.69 10.73
C ARG A 218 -9.34 -8.49 9.43
N ASN A 219 -9.72 -7.89 8.31
CA ASN A 219 -9.81 -8.59 7.03
C ASN A 219 -8.89 -7.91 6.01
N PHE A 220 -7.80 -8.61 5.65
CA PHE A 220 -6.82 -8.13 4.67
C PHE A 220 -7.47 -7.82 3.30
N TRP A 221 -8.36 -8.70 2.83
CA TRP A 221 -8.96 -8.60 1.51
C TRP A 221 -9.80 -7.35 1.35
N LEU A 222 -10.58 -6.99 2.38
CA LEU A 222 -11.38 -5.78 2.38
C LEU A 222 -10.51 -4.51 2.38
N CYS A 223 -9.43 -4.50 3.15
CA CYS A 223 -8.46 -3.41 3.15
C CYS A 223 -7.78 -3.27 1.78
N TRP A 224 -7.39 -4.38 1.15
CA TRP A 224 -6.81 -4.37 -0.20
C TRP A 224 -7.81 -3.85 -1.23
N ILE A 225 -9.04 -4.36 -1.26
CA ILE A 225 -10.09 -3.89 -2.17
C ILE A 225 -10.33 -2.39 -1.99
N LEU A 226 -10.44 -1.91 -0.74
CA LEU A 226 -10.60 -0.49 -0.47
C LEU A 226 -9.41 0.32 -1.00
N HIS A 227 -8.18 -0.08 -0.66
CA HIS A 227 -6.97 0.62 -1.12
C HIS A 227 -6.92 0.68 -2.65
N GLY A 228 -7.10 -0.46 -3.32
CA GLY A 228 -7.11 -0.55 -4.78
C GLY A 228 -8.22 0.30 -5.40
N ALA A 229 -9.43 0.27 -4.86
CA ALA A 229 -10.55 1.09 -5.34
C ALA A 229 -10.24 2.58 -5.23
N ILE A 230 -9.68 3.05 -4.11
CA ILE A 230 -9.27 4.45 -3.94
C ILE A 230 -8.22 4.81 -5.00
N ARG A 231 -7.20 3.98 -5.20
CA ARG A 231 -6.15 4.23 -6.21
C ARG A 231 -6.72 4.27 -7.63
N LEU A 232 -7.68 3.41 -7.95
CA LEU A 232 -8.35 3.41 -9.26
C LEU A 232 -9.22 4.65 -9.45
N ILE A 233 -9.96 5.08 -8.41
CA ILE A 233 -10.78 6.30 -8.45
C ILE A 233 -9.90 7.54 -8.60
N PHE A 234 -8.67 7.57 -8.11
CA PHE A 234 -7.79 8.75 -8.28
C PHE A 234 -6.67 8.53 -9.29
N ALA A 235 -6.67 7.41 -10.00
CA ALA A 235 -5.73 7.19 -11.08
C ALA A 235 -6.00 8.24 -12.18
N PRO A 236 -4.98 8.98 -12.63
CA PRO A 236 -5.16 9.85 -13.78
C PRO A 236 -5.58 8.98 -14.96
N LEU A 237 -6.81 9.18 -15.44
CA LEU A 237 -7.27 8.69 -16.73
C LEU A 237 -6.37 9.41 -17.74
N ALA A 238 -5.30 8.75 -18.16
CA ALA A 238 -4.24 9.42 -18.89
C ALA A 238 -4.80 10.12 -20.12
N ALA A 239 -4.55 11.43 -20.21
CA ALA A 239 -4.53 12.11 -21.48
C ALA A 239 -3.56 11.33 -22.41
N GLU A 240 -4.05 11.00 -23.60
CA GLU A 240 -3.25 10.32 -24.62
C GLU A 240 -1.92 11.06 -24.86
N PRO A 241 -0.83 10.33 -25.17
CA PRO A 241 0.38 10.96 -25.65
C PRO A 241 -0.01 11.81 -26.87
N VAL A 242 0.31 13.11 -26.82
CA VAL A 242 0.25 13.96 -28.00
C VAL A 242 1.21 13.35 -29.01
N GLU A 243 0.68 12.51 -29.90
CA GLU A 243 1.38 12.01 -31.06
C GLU A 243 1.97 13.20 -31.78
N GLY A 244 3.28 13.09 -32.03
CA GLY A 244 4.14 14.18 -32.45
C GLY A 244 3.47 15.07 -33.49
N GLY A 245 3.27 16.33 -33.12
CA GLY A 245 3.25 17.41 -34.09
C GLY A 245 4.51 17.27 -34.92
N HIS A 246 4.33 16.78 -36.15
CA HIS A 246 5.30 16.74 -37.23
C HIS A 246 6.29 17.90 -37.08
N GLU A 247 7.53 17.58 -36.77
CA GLU A 247 8.63 18.51 -36.89
C GLU A 247 8.74 18.86 -38.39
N PRO A 248 8.43 20.11 -38.80
CA PRO A 248 8.52 20.47 -40.20
C PRO A 248 9.99 20.40 -40.57
N THR A 249 10.30 19.45 -41.45
CA THR A 249 11.60 19.26 -42.10
C THR A 249 12.07 20.61 -42.66
N ARG A 250 12.89 21.33 -41.90
CA ARG A 250 13.57 22.53 -42.39
C ARG A 250 14.61 22.07 -43.39
N ARG A 251 14.21 22.01 -44.67
CA ARG A 251 15.13 22.06 -45.81
C ARG A 251 16.04 23.26 -45.63
N ARG A 252 17.29 23.04 -45.24
CA ARG A 252 18.37 23.96 -45.57
C ARG A 252 18.85 23.58 -46.97
N THR A 253 18.42 24.37 -47.94
CA THR A 253 19.06 24.50 -49.25
C THR A 253 20.41 25.19 -49.09
N ALA A 254 21.41 24.62 -49.77
CA ALA A 254 22.67 25.19 -50.28
C ALA A 254 23.48 26.14 -49.38
#